data_AF-A0A951BMI6-F1
#
_entry.id   AF-A0A951BMI6-F1
#
_cell.length_a   1.000
_cell.length_b   1.000
_cell.length_c   1.000
_cell.angle_alpha   90.00
_cell.angle_beta   90.00
_cell.angle_gamma   90.00
#
_symmetry.space_group_name_H-M   'P 1'
#
loop_
_entity.id
_entity.type
_entity.pdbx_description
1 polymer ?
#
loop_
_entity_poly.entity_id
_entity_poly.type
_entity_poly.pdbx_seq_one_letter_code
_entity_poly.pdbx_strand_id
1 'polypeptide(L)'
;MTARTRADLDSLPSYVPGRSIPGAVKLASNEVSAGPLPSVIKAISDAAADVNRYPDNRATALVDRLALRLDVPPSQLAVGCGSVMLCQQLVQATCGPADEVLFAWRSFEAYPVITQVVGVRQRMVPLRADHSHDLAAMLDAITPATRLVFVCNPNNPTGTAVRNDELVAFLDAVPDGVLVALDEAYHEFVTDPTVGNGMALRHHLARCRDNLAVLRTFSKAYGLAGLRVGYCVAPEPVATALRAVSVPFSVNSLAQIAALASLDVEEELLARCQEVADERDRVRAELLA
;
A
#
# COMPACT_ATOMS: atom_id res chain seq x y z
N MET A 1 28.81 -28.85 9.05
CA MET A 1 27.69 -28.28 9.83
C MET A 1 27.00 -27.26 8.93
N THR A 2 25.73 -27.43 8.64
CA THR A 2 24.93 -26.38 7.97
C THR A 2 24.37 -25.45 9.05
N ALA A 3 24.35 -24.15 8.76
CA ALA A 3 23.72 -23.20 9.67
C ALA A 3 22.22 -23.53 9.81
N ARG A 4 21.68 -23.43 11.03
CA ARG A 4 20.24 -23.62 11.29
C ARG A 4 19.49 -22.35 10.94
N THR A 5 18.52 -22.44 10.04
CA THR A 5 17.53 -21.39 9.75
C THR A 5 16.22 -21.66 10.49
N ARG A 6 15.33 -20.67 10.49
CA ARG A 6 13.94 -20.81 10.98
C ARG A 6 13.18 -21.83 10.13
N ALA A 7 12.68 -22.90 10.75
CA ALA A 7 12.03 -24.02 10.06
C ALA A 7 10.71 -23.64 9.38
N ASP A 8 10.03 -22.62 9.87
CA ASP A 8 8.79 -22.14 9.26
C ASP A 8 9.03 -21.52 7.88
N LEU A 9 10.25 -21.06 7.56
CA LEU A 9 10.60 -20.48 6.26
C LEU A 9 10.62 -21.50 5.12
N ASP A 10 10.70 -22.81 5.42
CA ASP A 10 10.66 -23.86 4.39
C ASP A 10 9.29 -23.94 3.70
N SER A 11 8.25 -23.42 4.35
CA SER A 11 6.89 -23.34 3.82
C SER A 11 6.52 -21.96 3.26
N LEU A 12 7.48 -21.02 3.21
CA LEU A 12 7.23 -19.66 2.75
C LEU A 12 6.85 -19.70 1.25
N PRO A 13 5.67 -19.20 0.86
CA PRO A 13 5.34 -19.13 -0.55
C PRO A 13 6.34 -18.20 -1.25
N SER A 14 6.91 -18.65 -2.36
CA SER A 14 7.80 -17.80 -3.14
C SER A 14 6.99 -16.65 -3.75
N TYR A 15 7.41 -15.41 -3.49
CA TYR A 15 6.93 -14.27 -4.26
C TYR A 15 7.46 -14.39 -5.69
N VAL A 16 6.57 -14.52 -6.67
CA VAL A 16 6.95 -14.67 -8.08
C VAL A 16 6.65 -13.37 -8.81
N PRO A 17 7.64 -12.51 -9.09
CA PRO A 17 7.39 -11.28 -9.83
C PRO A 17 6.87 -11.59 -11.25
N GLY A 18 6.10 -10.65 -11.80
CA GLY A 18 5.67 -10.72 -13.19
C GLY A 18 6.87 -10.90 -14.13
N ARG A 19 6.77 -11.84 -15.07
CA ARG A 19 7.87 -12.20 -15.97
C ARG A 19 8.17 -11.04 -16.94
N SER A 20 9.47 -10.79 -17.16
CA SER A 20 9.96 -9.93 -18.24
C SER A 20 10.55 -10.80 -19.34
N ILE A 21 10.00 -10.69 -20.56
CA ILE A 21 10.47 -11.46 -21.73
C ILE A 21 10.98 -10.45 -22.77
N PRO A 22 12.25 -10.53 -23.21
CA PRO A 22 12.78 -9.62 -24.22
C PRO A 22 11.91 -9.57 -25.48
N GLY A 23 11.54 -8.36 -25.92
CA GLY A 23 10.68 -8.14 -27.08
C GLY A 23 9.17 -8.31 -26.84
N ALA A 24 8.74 -8.74 -25.65
CA ALA A 24 7.32 -8.84 -25.30
C ALA A 24 6.78 -7.55 -24.67
N VAL A 25 5.49 -7.29 -24.88
CA VAL A 25 4.76 -6.24 -24.15
C VAL A 25 4.55 -6.70 -22.70
N LYS A 26 4.94 -5.87 -21.74
CA LYS A 26 4.88 -6.21 -20.31
C LYS A 26 3.54 -5.77 -19.71
N LEU A 27 2.66 -6.74 -19.43
CA LEU A 27 1.34 -6.54 -18.81
C LEU A 27 1.16 -7.35 -17.51
N ALA A 28 2.25 -7.72 -16.85
CA ALA A 28 2.25 -8.68 -15.72
C ALA A 28 2.63 -8.07 -14.35
N SER A 29 2.78 -6.74 -14.25
CA SER A 29 3.29 -6.08 -13.03
C SER A 29 2.53 -4.81 -12.64
N ASN A 30 1.42 -4.51 -13.31
CA ASN A 30 0.62 -3.30 -13.12
C ASN A 30 1.49 -2.03 -13.14
N GLU A 31 2.46 -1.97 -14.05
CA GLU A 31 3.30 -0.78 -14.27
C GLU A 31 2.56 0.15 -15.24
N VAL A 32 2.63 1.46 -15.00
CA VAL A 32 2.18 2.43 -16.00
C VAL A 32 3.11 2.39 -17.20
N SER A 33 2.55 2.47 -18.42
CA SER A 33 3.33 2.34 -19.65
C SER A 33 4.12 3.61 -19.99
N ALA A 34 3.63 4.77 -19.58
CA ALA A 34 4.34 6.04 -19.75
C ALA A 34 5.49 6.16 -18.74
N GLY A 35 6.64 6.65 -19.22
CA GLY A 35 7.74 7.02 -18.34
C GLY A 35 7.39 8.22 -17.44
N PRO A 36 8.21 8.49 -16.40
CA PRO A 36 8.06 9.68 -15.56
C PRO A 36 8.08 10.96 -16.38
N LEU A 37 7.44 12.01 -15.85
CA LEU A 37 7.43 13.32 -16.50
C LEU A 37 8.85 13.90 -16.67
N PRO A 38 9.12 14.71 -17.71
CA PRO A 38 10.44 15.29 -17.94
C PRO A 38 11.01 16.05 -16.74
N SER A 39 10.16 16.76 -15.99
CA SER A 39 10.53 17.47 -14.75
C SER A 39 11.02 16.50 -13.66
N VAL A 40 10.35 15.37 -13.50
CA VAL A 40 10.71 14.31 -12.54
C VAL A 40 12.03 13.63 -12.96
N ILE A 41 12.20 13.33 -14.24
CA ILE A 41 13.46 12.81 -14.79
C ILE A 41 14.61 13.78 -14.53
N LYS A 42 14.41 15.09 -14.79
CA LYS A 42 15.41 16.11 -14.53
C LYS A 42 15.80 16.15 -13.05
N ALA A 43 14.83 16.12 -12.14
CA ALA A 43 15.10 16.12 -10.69
C ALA A 43 15.94 14.90 -10.26
N ILE A 44 15.65 13.72 -10.82
CA ILE A 44 16.45 12.51 -10.58
C ILE A 44 17.88 12.67 -11.14
N SER A 45 18.01 13.15 -12.38
CA SER A 45 19.31 13.33 -13.04
C SER A 45 20.20 14.33 -12.31
N ASP A 46 19.64 15.45 -11.86
CA ASP A 46 20.39 16.46 -11.10
C ASP A 46 20.87 15.88 -9.75
N ALA A 47 19.99 15.15 -9.07
CA ALA A 47 20.29 14.53 -7.77
C ALA A 47 21.27 13.34 -7.83
N ALA A 48 21.47 12.76 -9.02
CA ALA A 48 22.37 11.63 -9.21
C ALA A 48 23.84 11.97 -8.86
N ALA A 49 24.21 13.26 -8.85
CA ALA A 49 25.54 13.70 -8.45
C ALA A 49 25.84 13.46 -6.95
N ASP A 50 24.81 13.37 -6.10
CA ASP A 50 24.95 13.29 -4.63
C ASP A 50 24.74 11.88 -4.06
N VAL A 51 24.69 10.84 -4.91
CA VAL A 51 24.41 9.45 -4.49
C VAL A 51 25.48 8.83 -3.59
N ASN A 52 26.63 9.50 -3.41
CA ASN A 52 27.65 9.12 -2.43
C ASN A 52 27.27 9.49 -0.97
N ARG A 53 26.14 10.18 -0.76
CA ARG A 53 25.64 10.57 0.57
C ARG A 53 24.43 9.73 0.98
N TYR A 54 24.31 9.46 2.28
CA TYR A 54 23.09 8.85 2.82
C TYR A 54 21.88 9.78 2.61
N PRO A 55 20.69 9.22 2.37
CA PRO A 55 19.47 10.01 2.30
C PRO A 55 19.12 10.60 3.68
N ASP A 56 18.21 11.58 3.69
CA ASP A 56 17.53 11.93 4.93
C ASP A 56 16.75 10.71 5.44
N ASN A 57 17.18 10.16 6.58
CA ASN A 57 16.59 8.97 7.18
C ASN A 57 15.09 9.13 7.50
N ARG A 58 14.64 10.36 7.77
CA ARG A 58 13.25 10.66 8.10
C ARG A 58 12.41 11.06 6.89
N ALA A 59 13.04 11.24 5.72
CA ALA A 59 12.41 11.81 4.54
C ALA A 59 11.64 13.10 4.84
N THR A 60 12.23 13.99 5.64
CA THR A 60 11.57 15.13 6.30
C THR A 60 10.81 15.99 5.31
N ALA A 61 11.47 16.40 4.21
CA ALA A 61 10.83 17.23 3.18
C ALA A 61 9.63 16.53 2.51
N LEU A 62 9.73 15.21 2.26
CA LEU A 62 8.63 14.44 1.69
C LEU A 62 7.47 14.29 2.68
N VAL A 63 7.78 14.04 3.96
CA VAL A 63 6.77 13.99 5.03
C VAL A 63 6.06 15.33 5.15
N ASP A 64 6.77 16.45 5.18
CA ASP A 64 6.18 17.79 5.27
C ASP A 64 5.30 18.10 4.06
N ARG A 65 5.74 17.71 2.85
CA ARG A 65 4.95 17.91 1.64
C ARG A 65 3.68 17.06 1.63
N LEU A 66 3.77 15.80 2.03
CA LEU A 66 2.62 14.92 2.15
C LEU A 66 1.65 15.42 3.23
N ALA A 67 2.17 15.87 4.38
CA ALA A 67 1.38 16.44 5.47
C ALA A 67 0.52 17.61 5.00
N LEU A 68 1.14 18.56 4.29
CA LEU A 68 0.45 19.70 3.70
C LEU A 68 -0.57 19.26 2.65
N ARG A 69 -0.15 18.40 1.70
CA ARG A 69 -0.99 17.94 0.59
C ARG A 69 -2.23 17.18 1.06
N LEU A 70 -2.07 16.41 2.13
CA LEU A 70 -3.09 15.54 2.66
C LEU A 70 -3.83 16.20 3.83
N ASP A 71 -3.45 17.40 4.28
CA ASP A 71 -4.03 18.06 5.45
C ASP A 71 -4.03 17.14 6.69
N VAL A 72 -2.85 16.63 7.07
CA VAL A 72 -2.65 15.84 8.29
C VAL A 72 -1.37 16.24 9.02
N PRO A 73 -1.29 16.05 10.34
CA PRO A 73 -0.05 16.25 11.08
C PRO A 73 1.10 15.37 10.53
N PRO A 74 2.33 15.90 10.39
CA PRO A 74 3.51 15.09 10.07
C PRO A 74 3.72 13.87 10.99
N SER A 75 3.27 13.96 12.24
CA SER A 75 3.37 12.88 13.22
C SER A 75 2.56 11.63 12.84
N GLN A 76 1.53 11.77 12.00
CA GLN A 76 0.68 10.71 11.47
C GLN A 76 1.21 10.05 10.19
N LEU A 77 2.35 10.51 9.66
CA LEU A 77 2.93 10.01 8.42
C LEU A 77 4.14 9.09 8.66
N ALA A 78 4.19 7.99 7.92
CA ALA A 78 5.38 7.18 7.76
C ALA A 78 5.68 6.95 6.27
N VAL A 79 6.94 7.03 5.88
CA VAL A 79 7.40 6.75 4.52
C VAL A 79 8.20 5.44 4.55
N GLY A 80 8.04 4.60 3.51
CA GLY A 80 8.77 3.34 3.39
C GLY A 80 9.23 3.06 1.97
N CYS A 81 10.11 2.06 1.84
CA CYS A 81 10.70 1.59 0.59
C CYS A 81 9.65 0.85 -0.28
N GLY A 82 8.67 1.61 -0.78
CA GLY A 82 7.41 1.10 -1.30
C GLY A 82 6.40 0.74 -0.21
N SER A 83 5.11 0.69 -0.56
CA SER A 83 4.04 0.32 0.39
C SER A 83 4.19 -1.10 0.92
N VAL A 84 4.79 -2.02 0.16
CA VAL A 84 5.07 -3.39 0.62
C VAL A 84 5.93 -3.45 1.89
N MET A 85 6.91 -2.55 2.02
CA MET A 85 7.72 -2.47 3.24
C MET A 85 6.89 -1.94 4.40
N LEU A 86 6.02 -0.96 4.16
CA LEU A 86 5.08 -0.45 5.16
C LEU A 86 4.09 -1.54 5.62
N CYS A 87 3.64 -2.44 4.73
CA CYS A 87 2.85 -3.61 5.12
C CYS A 87 3.62 -4.50 6.11
N GLN A 88 4.88 -4.80 5.83
CA GLN A 88 5.70 -5.60 6.75
C GLN A 88 5.92 -4.87 8.07
N GLN A 89 6.20 -3.56 8.03
CA GLN A 89 6.37 -2.73 9.22
C GLN A 89 5.08 -2.67 10.06
N LEU A 90 3.90 -2.65 9.44
CA LEU A 90 2.62 -2.73 10.15
C LEU A 90 2.51 -4.03 10.94
N VAL A 91 2.85 -5.18 10.33
CA VAL A 91 2.88 -6.46 11.03
C VAL A 91 3.88 -6.42 12.19
N GLN A 92 5.10 -5.94 11.96
CA GLN A 92 6.15 -5.83 12.99
C GLN A 92 5.78 -4.89 14.14
N ALA A 93 5.07 -3.80 13.85
CA ALA A 93 4.71 -2.77 14.80
C ALA A 93 3.49 -3.12 15.66
N THR A 94 2.62 -4.03 15.18
CA THR A 94 1.32 -4.31 15.79
C THR A 94 1.16 -5.73 16.32
N CYS A 95 2.00 -6.67 15.90
CA CYS A 95 1.83 -8.08 16.20
C CYS A 95 3.04 -8.67 16.95
N GLY A 96 2.76 -9.50 17.95
CA GLY A 96 3.69 -10.45 18.54
C GLY A 96 3.40 -11.91 18.14
N PRO A 97 4.15 -12.89 18.68
CA PRO A 97 4.05 -14.29 18.28
C PRO A 97 2.68 -14.95 18.51
N ALA A 98 1.90 -14.43 19.46
CA ALA A 98 0.58 -14.96 19.79
C ALA A 98 -0.55 -14.32 18.95
N ASP A 99 -0.25 -13.27 18.21
CA ASP A 99 -1.24 -12.51 17.47
C ASP A 99 -1.51 -13.11 16.08
N GLU A 100 -2.49 -12.53 15.39
CA GLU A 100 -3.01 -12.97 14.11
C GLU A 100 -3.23 -11.75 13.18
N VAL A 101 -2.83 -11.90 11.93
CA VAL A 101 -3.13 -10.97 10.83
C VAL A 101 -4.21 -11.57 9.96
N LEU A 102 -5.28 -10.81 9.70
CA LEU A 102 -6.42 -11.24 8.90
C LEU A 102 -6.46 -10.50 7.55
N PHE A 103 -6.78 -11.21 6.48
CA PHE A 103 -7.03 -10.61 5.17
C PHE A 103 -7.90 -11.53 4.31
N ALA A 104 -8.57 -10.97 3.31
CA ALA A 104 -9.26 -11.79 2.32
C ALA A 104 -8.28 -12.51 1.39
N TRP A 105 -8.69 -13.65 0.83
CA TRP A 105 -7.88 -14.44 -0.10
C TRP A 105 -8.74 -14.98 -1.26
N ARG A 106 -8.34 -14.76 -2.52
CA ARG A 106 -7.05 -14.21 -2.99
C ARG A 106 -6.95 -12.68 -2.89
N SER A 107 -5.87 -12.18 -2.31
CA SER A 107 -5.54 -10.74 -2.25
C SER A 107 -4.05 -10.54 -2.55
N PHE A 108 -3.42 -9.47 -2.04
CA PHE A 108 -2.04 -9.14 -2.39
C PHE A 108 -1.10 -10.27 -1.95
N GLU A 109 -0.38 -10.82 -2.92
CA GLU A 109 0.49 -11.99 -2.74
C GLU A 109 1.60 -11.81 -1.70
N ALA A 110 1.91 -10.56 -1.33
CA ALA A 110 2.89 -10.27 -0.31
C ALA A 110 2.36 -10.50 1.12
N TYR A 111 1.04 -10.40 1.38
CA TYR A 111 0.49 -10.51 2.74
C TYR A 111 0.86 -11.83 3.42
N PRO A 112 0.73 -13.02 2.79
CA PRO A 112 1.16 -14.27 3.40
C PRO A 112 2.67 -14.29 3.69
N VAL A 113 3.48 -13.78 2.76
CA VAL A 113 4.95 -13.78 2.86
C VAL A 113 5.40 -12.90 4.02
N ILE A 114 4.95 -11.65 4.08
CA ILE A 114 5.37 -10.71 5.12
C ILE A 114 4.91 -11.16 6.51
N THR A 115 3.69 -11.67 6.63
CA THR A 115 3.15 -12.16 7.91
C THR A 115 3.97 -13.34 8.44
N GLN A 116 4.31 -14.29 7.56
CA GLN A 116 5.14 -15.43 7.91
C GLN A 116 6.60 -15.05 8.20
N VAL A 117 7.19 -14.10 7.45
CA VAL A 117 8.53 -13.58 7.71
C VAL A 117 8.62 -12.96 9.12
N VAL A 118 7.58 -12.27 9.58
CA VAL A 118 7.54 -11.75 10.96
C VAL A 118 7.27 -12.87 11.99
N GLY A 119 6.72 -14.01 11.56
CA GLY A 119 6.42 -15.15 12.42
C GLY A 119 5.06 -15.04 13.11
N VAL A 120 4.10 -14.37 12.46
CA VAL A 120 2.74 -14.13 12.98
C VAL A 120 1.76 -15.08 12.30
N ARG A 121 0.68 -15.45 12.99
CA ARG A 121 -0.36 -16.30 12.40
C ARG A 121 -1.14 -15.51 11.34
N GLN A 122 -1.58 -16.20 10.29
CA GLN A 122 -2.40 -15.62 9.22
C GLN A 122 -3.80 -16.23 9.20
N ARG A 123 -4.82 -15.39 9.07
CA ARG A 123 -6.22 -15.76 8.90
C ARG A 123 -6.70 -15.29 7.54
N MET A 124 -6.90 -16.25 6.63
CA MET A 124 -7.36 -15.97 5.26
C MET A 124 -8.86 -16.20 5.16
N VAL A 125 -9.59 -15.19 4.68
CA VAL A 125 -11.05 -15.26 4.48
C VAL A 125 -11.35 -15.34 2.98
N PRO A 126 -12.13 -16.31 2.49
CA PRO A 126 -12.47 -16.38 1.07
C PRO A 126 -13.13 -15.10 0.57
N LEU A 127 -12.83 -14.72 -0.68
CA LEU A 127 -13.61 -13.71 -1.39
C LEU A 127 -15.04 -14.18 -1.65
N ARG A 128 -15.92 -13.24 -1.95
CA ARG A 128 -17.26 -13.53 -2.49
C ARG A 128 -17.17 -14.18 -3.88
N ALA A 129 -18.29 -14.75 -4.32
CA ALA A 129 -18.39 -15.41 -5.63
C ALA A 129 -18.09 -14.46 -6.82
N ASP A 130 -18.31 -13.16 -6.65
CA ASP A 130 -18.02 -12.10 -7.62
C ASP A 130 -16.59 -11.53 -7.49
N HIS A 131 -15.74 -12.19 -6.69
CA HIS A 131 -14.34 -11.81 -6.42
C HIS A 131 -14.16 -10.54 -5.58
N SER A 132 -15.23 -10.00 -4.99
CA SER A 132 -15.12 -8.89 -4.03
C SER A 132 -14.66 -9.38 -2.65
N HIS A 133 -14.17 -8.44 -1.83
CA HIS A 133 -13.99 -8.69 -0.40
C HIS A 133 -15.32 -9.06 0.25
N ASP A 134 -15.29 -10.00 1.19
CA ASP A 134 -16.43 -10.28 2.07
C ASP A 134 -16.20 -9.68 3.45
N LEU A 135 -16.51 -8.39 3.60
CA LEU A 135 -16.27 -7.67 4.87
C LEU A 135 -17.04 -8.25 6.05
N ALA A 136 -18.21 -8.84 5.82
CA ALA A 136 -18.99 -9.50 6.88
C ALA A 136 -18.27 -10.76 7.35
N ALA A 137 -17.85 -11.63 6.42
CA ALA A 137 -17.07 -12.81 6.76
C ALA A 137 -15.69 -12.46 7.36
N MET A 138 -15.09 -11.34 6.94
CA MET A 138 -13.86 -10.84 7.55
C MET A 138 -14.07 -10.40 9.00
N LEU A 139 -15.17 -9.70 9.28
CA LEU A 139 -15.55 -9.29 10.64
C LEU A 139 -15.81 -10.51 11.53
N ASP A 140 -16.57 -11.50 11.04
CA ASP A 140 -16.88 -12.74 11.75
C ASP A 140 -15.64 -13.60 12.05
N ALA A 141 -14.58 -13.44 11.25
CA ALA A 141 -13.32 -14.15 11.42
C ALA A 141 -12.37 -13.46 12.41
N ILE A 142 -12.68 -12.27 12.93
CA ILE A 142 -11.88 -11.59 13.95
C ILE A 142 -11.94 -12.38 15.26
N THR A 143 -10.77 -12.60 15.85
CA THR A 143 -10.59 -13.28 17.14
C THR A 143 -9.91 -12.36 18.15
N PRO A 144 -9.88 -12.70 19.46
CA PRO A 144 -9.11 -11.93 20.44
C PRO A 144 -7.60 -11.82 20.14
N ALA A 145 -7.08 -12.68 19.27
CA ALA A 145 -5.69 -12.66 18.81
C ALA A 145 -5.48 -11.79 17.57
N THR A 146 -6.54 -11.39 16.85
CA THR A 146 -6.41 -10.51 15.70
C THR A 146 -5.89 -9.14 16.14
N ARG A 147 -4.81 -8.66 15.51
CA ARG A 147 -4.25 -7.32 15.77
C ARG A 147 -4.25 -6.43 14.55
N LEU A 148 -4.22 -7.04 13.37
CA LEU A 148 -4.15 -6.33 12.10
C LEU A 148 -5.06 -6.99 11.08
N VAL A 149 -5.86 -6.20 10.41
CA VAL A 149 -6.66 -6.60 9.24
C VAL A 149 -6.18 -5.83 8.03
N PHE A 150 -5.79 -6.50 6.94
CA PHE A 150 -5.58 -5.83 5.66
C PHE A 150 -6.86 -5.83 4.83
N VAL A 151 -7.20 -4.66 4.29
CA VAL A 151 -8.25 -4.48 3.28
C VAL A 151 -7.60 -3.85 2.05
N CYS A 152 -7.42 -4.62 0.97
CA CYS A 152 -6.82 -4.12 -0.27
C CYS A 152 -7.90 -3.51 -1.17
N ASN A 153 -7.89 -2.19 -1.37
CA ASN A 153 -8.99 -1.48 -2.03
C ASN A 153 -8.50 -0.40 -3.01
N PRO A 154 -8.60 -0.60 -4.34
CA PRO A 154 -9.04 -1.81 -5.05
C PRO A 154 -8.19 -3.06 -4.78
N ASN A 155 -8.81 -4.25 -4.87
CA ASN A 155 -8.15 -5.51 -4.56
C ASN A 155 -7.19 -5.95 -5.67
N ASN A 156 -5.96 -6.31 -5.29
CA ASN A 156 -5.04 -7.05 -6.14
C ASN A 156 -5.16 -8.55 -5.80
N PRO A 157 -5.48 -9.46 -6.74
CA PRO A 157 -5.47 -9.29 -8.20
C PRO A 157 -6.84 -9.08 -8.85
N THR A 158 -7.94 -9.07 -8.09
CA THR A 158 -9.29 -9.19 -8.67
C THR A 158 -9.85 -7.90 -9.26
N GLY A 159 -9.25 -6.75 -8.96
CA GLY A 159 -9.65 -5.43 -9.47
C GLY A 159 -10.93 -4.85 -8.85
N THR A 160 -11.66 -5.64 -8.06
CA THR A 160 -12.89 -5.20 -7.37
C THR A 160 -12.58 -4.21 -6.25
N ALA A 161 -13.51 -3.31 -5.96
CA ALA A 161 -13.39 -2.34 -4.88
C ALA A 161 -14.62 -2.37 -3.95
N VAL A 162 -14.40 -2.00 -2.70
CA VAL A 162 -15.39 -1.89 -1.63
C VAL A 162 -16.03 -0.50 -1.67
N ARG A 163 -17.35 -0.44 -1.52
CA ARG A 163 -18.09 0.81 -1.43
C ARG A 163 -17.84 1.54 -0.10
N ASN A 164 -17.98 2.85 -0.12
CA ASN A 164 -17.68 3.70 1.03
C ASN A 164 -18.56 3.38 2.26
N ASP A 165 -19.85 3.12 2.05
CA ASP A 165 -20.79 2.73 3.10
C ASP A 165 -20.43 1.38 3.74
N GLU A 166 -20.10 0.37 2.92
CA GLU A 166 -19.62 -0.93 3.39
C GLU A 166 -18.31 -0.81 4.19
N LEU A 167 -17.35 -0.02 3.69
CA LEU A 167 -16.08 0.23 4.36
C LEU A 167 -16.29 0.96 5.71
N VAL A 168 -17.20 1.93 5.75
CA VAL A 168 -17.54 2.65 6.99
C VAL A 168 -18.14 1.70 8.01
N ALA A 169 -19.14 0.91 7.60
CA ALA A 169 -19.81 -0.05 8.48
C ALA A 169 -18.83 -1.11 9.02
N PHE A 170 -17.91 -1.59 8.18
CA PHE A 170 -16.87 -2.51 8.61
C PHE A 170 -15.95 -1.88 9.66
N LEU A 171 -15.42 -0.69 9.39
CA LEU A 171 -14.50 0.01 10.31
C LEU A 171 -15.15 0.35 11.66
N ASP A 172 -16.44 0.64 11.68
CA ASP A 172 -17.20 0.92 12.91
C ASP A 172 -17.50 -0.36 13.72
N ALA A 173 -17.51 -1.53 13.07
CA ALA A 173 -17.79 -2.81 13.71
C ALA A 173 -16.52 -3.56 14.17
N VAL A 174 -15.35 -3.22 13.62
CA VAL A 174 -14.07 -3.81 14.04
C VAL A 174 -13.80 -3.50 15.52
N PRO A 175 -13.51 -4.50 16.37
CA PRO A 175 -13.26 -4.29 17.79
C PRO A 175 -12.07 -3.38 18.08
N ASP A 176 -12.14 -2.69 19.23
CA ASP A 176 -11.02 -1.91 19.76
C ASP A 176 -9.74 -2.75 19.87
N GLY A 177 -8.60 -2.14 19.55
CA GLY A 177 -7.29 -2.80 19.59
C GLY A 177 -6.96 -3.63 18.35
N VAL A 178 -7.84 -3.65 17.33
CA VAL A 178 -7.54 -4.19 16.00
C VAL A 178 -7.31 -3.04 15.02
N LEU A 179 -6.12 -2.98 14.42
CA LEU A 179 -5.81 -2.01 13.36
C LEU A 179 -6.33 -2.53 12.02
N VAL A 180 -6.98 -1.67 11.24
CA VAL A 180 -7.32 -1.92 9.84
C VAL A 180 -6.34 -1.16 8.95
N ALA A 181 -5.56 -1.90 8.16
CA ALA A 181 -4.70 -1.35 7.13
C ALA A 181 -5.42 -1.39 5.78
N LEU A 182 -5.89 -0.23 5.34
CA LEU A 182 -6.48 -0.03 4.02
C LEU A 182 -5.36 0.20 3.00
N ASP A 183 -5.14 -0.77 2.12
CA ASP A 183 -4.14 -0.70 1.06
C ASP A 183 -4.74 -0.11 -0.21
N GLU A 184 -4.44 1.17 -0.45
CA GLU A 184 -4.97 2.00 -1.53
C GLU A 184 -3.97 2.16 -2.68
N ALA A 185 -3.17 1.14 -2.99
CA ALA A 185 -2.15 1.20 -4.04
C ALA A 185 -2.68 1.55 -5.45
N TYR A 186 -3.99 1.39 -5.70
CA TYR A 186 -4.65 1.66 -6.98
C TYR A 186 -5.74 2.74 -6.89
N HIS A 187 -5.79 3.51 -5.80
CA HIS A 187 -6.88 4.45 -5.56
C HIS A 187 -6.98 5.53 -6.64
N GLU A 188 -5.86 6.00 -7.19
CA GLU A 188 -5.83 7.02 -8.23
C GLU A 188 -6.49 6.58 -9.56
N PHE A 189 -6.78 5.29 -9.75
CA PHE A 189 -7.47 4.74 -10.93
C PHE A 189 -8.99 4.54 -10.72
N VAL A 190 -9.49 4.87 -9.53
CA VAL A 190 -10.91 4.72 -9.18
C VAL A 190 -11.72 5.84 -9.84
N THR A 191 -12.67 5.46 -10.70
CA THR A 191 -13.59 6.40 -11.38
C THR A 191 -14.99 6.42 -10.76
N ASP A 192 -15.35 5.42 -9.96
CA ASP A 192 -16.62 5.35 -9.24
C ASP A 192 -16.51 6.11 -7.90
N PRO A 193 -17.23 7.24 -7.72
CA PRO A 193 -17.16 8.04 -6.50
C PRO A 193 -17.77 7.34 -5.28
N THR A 194 -18.45 6.21 -5.46
CA THR A 194 -19.03 5.42 -4.37
C THR A 194 -18.04 4.45 -3.73
N VAL A 195 -16.87 4.26 -4.33
CA VAL A 195 -15.77 3.45 -3.76
C VAL A 195 -15.17 4.14 -2.54
N GLY A 196 -14.85 3.36 -1.51
CA GLY A 196 -14.27 3.86 -0.27
C GLY A 196 -12.91 4.56 -0.48
N ASN A 197 -12.74 5.70 0.19
CA ASN A 197 -11.51 6.48 0.22
C ASN A 197 -11.07 6.70 1.67
N GLY A 198 -10.06 5.97 2.13
CA GLY A 198 -9.57 6.05 3.51
C GLY A 198 -9.13 7.47 3.92
N MET A 199 -8.62 8.24 2.97
CA MET A 199 -8.16 9.61 3.20
C MET A 199 -9.30 10.61 3.39
N ALA A 200 -10.46 10.35 2.77
CA ALA A 200 -11.67 11.12 3.04
C ALA A 200 -12.32 10.68 4.37
N LEU A 201 -12.30 9.37 4.66
CA LEU A 201 -12.94 8.80 5.84
C LEU A 201 -12.30 9.22 7.17
N ARG A 202 -10.98 9.48 7.20
CA ARG A 202 -10.32 9.97 8.42
C ARG A 202 -10.83 11.36 8.85
N HIS A 203 -11.27 12.18 7.88
CA HIS A 203 -11.70 13.57 8.09
C HIS A 203 -13.21 13.67 8.29
N HIS A 204 -13.98 12.81 7.64
CA HIS A 204 -15.44 12.88 7.59
C HIS A 204 -16.18 12.20 8.74
N LEU A 205 -15.50 11.45 9.60
CA LEU A 205 -16.16 10.77 10.71
C LEU A 205 -15.72 11.38 12.03
N ALA A 206 -16.71 11.94 12.74
CA ALA A 206 -16.59 12.72 13.98
C ALA A 206 -16.07 11.93 15.20
N ARG A 207 -15.31 10.86 14.99
CA ARG A 207 -14.77 9.95 16.01
C ARG A 207 -13.41 9.44 15.54
N CYS A 208 -12.38 10.30 15.55
CA CYS A 208 -10.96 9.99 15.32
C CYS A 208 -10.73 8.48 15.10
N ARG A 209 -10.66 8.05 13.84
CA ARG A 209 -10.54 6.62 13.49
C ARG A 209 -9.15 6.12 13.85
N ASP A 210 -8.96 5.89 15.14
CA ASP A 210 -7.72 5.47 15.77
C ASP A 210 -7.36 4.00 15.42
N ASN A 211 -8.21 3.34 14.64
CA ASN A 211 -8.03 1.99 14.12
C ASN A 211 -7.82 1.93 12.60
N LEU A 212 -7.59 3.05 11.89
CA LEU A 212 -7.38 3.05 10.44
C LEU A 212 -5.96 3.51 10.06
N ALA A 213 -5.22 2.65 9.36
CA ALA A 213 -4.00 3.01 8.64
C ALA A 213 -4.25 2.94 7.12
N VAL A 214 -3.88 3.98 6.37
CA VAL A 214 -4.04 4.03 4.91
C VAL A 214 -2.68 3.97 4.25
N LEU A 215 -2.47 2.98 3.38
CA LEU A 215 -1.24 2.80 2.61
C LEU A 215 -1.45 3.30 1.18
N ARG A 216 -0.52 4.11 0.68
CA ARG A 216 -0.49 4.56 -0.72
C ARG A 216 0.91 4.46 -1.30
N THR A 217 1.01 4.54 -2.62
CA THR A 217 2.28 4.30 -3.32
C THR A 217 2.53 5.28 -4.45
N PHE A 218 3.81 5.59 -4.67
CA PHE A 218 4.26 6.26 -5.88
C PHE A 218 4.57 5.29 -7.03
N SER A 219 4.40 3.97 -6.81
CA SER A 219 4.77 2.96 -7.81
C SER A 219 3.82 2.93 -9.01
N LYS A 220 2.57 3.36 -8.85
CA LYS A 220 1.50 3.21 -9.84
C LYS A 220 1.24 4.52 -10.57
N ALA A 221 0.26 5.31 -10.13
CA ALA A 221 -0.10 6.60 -10.74
C ALA A 221 1.08 7.54 -10.96
N TYR A 222 2.03 7.58 -10.03
CA TYR A 222 3.20 8.45 -10.10
C TYR A 222 4.38 7.86 -10.90
N GLY A 223 4.30 6.62 -11.39
CA GLY A 223 5.30 6.02 -12.27
C GLY A 223 6.68 5.74 -11.65
N LEU A 224 6.80 5.69 -10.33
CA LEU A 224 8.08 5.52 -9.62
C LEU A 224 8.32 4.07 -9.13
N ALA A 225 7.79 3.07 -9.85
CA ALA A 225 7.89 1.66 -9.47
C ALA A 225 9.34 1.21 -9.24
N GLY A 226 10.30 1.72 -10.02
CA GLY A 226 11.72 1.39 -9.88
C GLY A 226 12.42 2.05 -8.69
N LEU A 227 11.91 3.19 -8.18
CA LEU A 227 12.57 3.97 -7.12
C LEU A 227 12.13 3.58 -5.70
N ARG A 228 11.00 2.87 -5.57
CA ARG A 228 10.53 2.26 -4.32
C ARG A 228 10.20 3.30 -3.23
N VAL A 229 9.08 3.99 -3.40
CA VAL A 229 8.56 4.91 -2.37
C VAL A 229 7.05 4.75 -2.19
N GLY A 230 6.63 4.72 -0.93
CA GLY A 230 5.24 4.68 -0.51
C GLY A 230 5.09 5.34 0.85
N TYR A 231 3.86 5.61 1.24
CA TYR A 231 3.56 6.27 2.50
C TYR A 231 2.36 5.63 3.19
N CYS A 232 2.33 5.78 4.51
CA CYS A 232 1.25 5.36 5.38
C CYS A 232 0.77 6.59 6.15
N VAL A 233 -0.55 6.80 6.18
CA VAL A 233 -1.19 7.72 7.11
C VAL A 233 -1.89 6.89 8.18
N ALA A 234 -1.53 7.10 9.43
CA ALA A 234 -2.06 6.34 10.56
C ALA A 234 -2.11 7.20 11.83
N PRO A 235 -2.86 6.79 12.85
CA PRO A 235 -2.81 7.40 14.18
C PRO A 235 -1.36 7.53 14.66
N GLU A 236 -1.05 8.63 15.35
CA GLU A 236 0.32 8.96 15.73
C GLU A 236 1.07 7.82 16.47
N PRO A 237 0.45 7.06 17.40
CA PRO A 237 1.10 5.91 18.01
C PRO A 237 1.52 4.83 16.99
N VAL A 238 0.67 4.55 16.00
CA VAL A 238 0.94 3.57 14.92
C VAL A 238 2.04 4.09 14.00
N ALA A 239 1.94 5.35 13.55
CA ALA A 239 2.96 5.97 12.70
C ALA A 239 4.33 6.05 13.42
N THR A 240 4.33 6.28 14.73
CA THR A 240 5.54 6.25 15.56
C THR A 240 6.14 4.85 15.62
N ALA A 241 5.32 3.82 15.82
CA ALA A 241 5.79 2.44 15.82
C ALA A 241 6.35 2.02 14.44
N LEU A 242 5.70 2.42 13.34
CA LEU A 242 6.21 2.19 11.97
C LEU A 242 7.59 2.79 11.75
N ARG A 243 7.81 4.03 12.21
CA ARG A 243 9.13 4.69 12.15
C ARG A 243 10.16 3.98 13.02
N ALA A 244 9.77 3.44 14.17
CA ALA A 244 10.66 2.72 15.09
C ALA A 244 11.16 1.38 14.52
N VAL A 245 10.33 0.65 13.77
CA VAL A 245 10.70 -0.61 13.11
C VAL A 245 11.27 -0.41 11.70
N SER A 246 11.35 0.83 11.22
CA SER A 246 11.88 1.15 9.90
C SER A 246 13.36 0.82 9.79
N VAL A 247 13.74 0.21 8.67
CA VAL A 247 15.15 0.04 8.32
C VAL A 247 15.73 1.42 7.97
N PRO A 248 16.77 1.89 8.69
CA PRO A 248 17.35 3.20 8.42
C PRO A 248 17.82 3.34 6.97
N PHE A 249 17.62 4.52 6.38
CA PHE A 249 18.02 4.89 5.02
C PHE A 249 17.39 4.06 3.89
N SER A 250 16.35 3.27 4.17
CA SER A 250 15.71 2.37 3.19
C SER A 250 14.99 3.09 2.05
N VAL A 251 14.54 4.33 2.28
CA VAL A 251 14.02 5.21 1.22
C VAL A 251 15.17 6.03 0.67
N ASN A 252 15.69 5.62 -0.48
CA ASN A 252 16.86 6.25 -1.11
C ASN A 252 16.61 7.72 -1.51
N SER A 253 17.68 8.50 -1.63
CA SER A 253 17.61 9.95 -1.87
C SER A 253 16.91 10.29 -3.18
N LEU A 254 17.19 9.54 -4.25
CA LEU A 254 16.54 9.72 -5.56
C LEU A 254 15.04 9.46 -5.48
N ALA A 255 14.59 8.49 -4.68
CA ALA A 255 13.18 8.21 -4.48
C ALA A 255 12.46 9.34 -3.74
N GLN A 256 13.08 9.92 -2.70
CA GLN A 256 12.52 11.07 -1.99
C GLN A 256 12.38 12.29 -2.91
N ILE A 257 13.41 12.57 -3.71
CA ILE A 257 13.44 13.69 -4.65
C ILE A 257 12.43 13.50 -5.79
N ALA A 258 12.37 12.30 -6.37
CA ALA A 258 11.40 11.97 -7.41
C ALA A 258 9.96 12.05 -6.90
N ALA A 259 9.70 11.58 -5.67
CA ALA A 259 8.37 11.68 -5.05
C ALA A 259 7.97 13.15 -4.85
N LEU A 260 8.87 13.98 -4.33
CA LEU A 260 8.64 15.42 -4.20
C LEU A 260 8.34 16.08 -5.55
N ALA A 261 9.17 15.83 -6.56
CA ALA A 261 8.97 16.38 -7.90
C ALA A 261 7.67 15.88 -8.53
N SER A 262 7.24 14.65 -8.24
CA SER A 262 5.97 14.10 -8.73
C SER A 262 4.76 14.76 -8.06
N LEU A 263 4.87 15.15 -6.79
CA LEU A 263 3.82 15.90 -6.10
C LEU A 263 3.65 17.32 -6.66
N ASP A 264 4.70 17.91 -7.23
CA ASP A 264 4.62 19.25 -7.88
C ASP A 264 3.86 19.22 -9.22
N VAL A 265 3.75 18.05 -9.85
CA VAL A 265 3.07 17.84 -11.15
C VAL A 265 1.96 16.79 -11.05
N GLU A 266 1.37 16.66 -9.86
CA GLU A 266 0.40 15.60 -9.56
C GLU A 266 -0.82 15.65 -10.48
N GLU A 267 -1.33 16.85 -10.81
CA GLU A 267 -2.49 17.00 -11.70
C GLU A 267 -2.27 16.35 -13.07
N GLU A 268 -1.08 16.54 -13.66
CA GLU A 268 -0.71 15.92 -14.94
C GLU A 268 -0.59 14.39 -14.83
N LEU A 269 -0.07 13.88 -13.70
CA LEU A 269 0.02 12.45 -13.45
C LEU A 269 -1.35 11.81 -13.23
N LEU A 270 -2.26 12.49 -12.54
CA LEU A 270 -3.64 12.03 -12.33
C LEU A 270 -4.45 12.05 -13.62
N ALA A 271 -4.23 13.03 -14.52
CA ALA A 271 -4.84 13.03 -15.85
C ALA A 271 -4.50 11.75 -16.64
N ARG A 272 -3.25 11.26 -16.56
CA ARG A 272 -2.84 9.99 -17.18
C ARG A 272 -3.54 8.77 -16.58
N CYS A 273 -3.99 8.83 -15.33
CA CYS A 273 -4.74 7.74 -14.72
C CYS A 273 -6.13 7.60 -15.34
N GLN A 274 -6.74 8.70 -15.78
CA GLN A 274 -8.01 8.67 -16.51
C GLN A 274 -7.85 7.93 -17.85
N GLU A 275 -6.78 8.18 -18.60
CA GLU A 275 -6.50 7.46 -19.85
C GLU A 275 -6.39 5.93 -19.62
N VAL A 276 -5.77 5.51 -18.52
CA VAL A 276 -5.69 4.09 -18.14
C VAL A 276 -7.06 3.52 -17.77
N ALA A 277 -7.91 4.31 -17.09
CA ALA A 277 -9.26 3.90 -16.74
C ALA A 277 -10.16 3.75 -17.98
N ASP A 278 -10.03 4.64 -18.96
CA ASP A 278 -10.74 4.54 -20.24
C ASP A 278 -10.33 3.28 -21.01
N GLU A 279 -9.02 2.98 -21.06
CA GLU A 279 -8.52 1.75 -21.67
C GLU A 279 -8.92 0.48 -20.92
N ARG A 280 -9.00 0.53 -19.58
CA ARG A 280 -9.55 -0.57 -18.76
C ARG A 280 -10.98 -0.89 -19.19
N ASP A 281 -11.82 0.12 -19.33
CA ASP A 281 -13.23 -0.06 -19.66
C ASP A 281 -13.39 -0.58 -21.10
N ARG A 282 -12.58 -0.08 -22.05
CA ARG A 282 -12.50 -0.61 -23.41
C ARG A 282 -12.07 -2.07 -23.44
N VAL A 283 -10.96 -2.43 -22.79
CA VAL A 283 -10.45 -3.81 -22.74
C VAL A 283 -11.49 -4.75 -22.11
N ARG A 284 -12.16 -4.33 -21.04
CA ARG A 284 -13.23 -5.10 -20.42
C ARG A 284 -14.40 -5.33 -21.38
N ALA A 285 -14.83 -4.30 -22.11
CA ALA A 285 -15.92 -4.42 -23.08
C ALA A 285 -15.57 -5.42 -24.19
N GLU A 286 -14.35 -5.37 -24.72
CA GLU A 286 -13.87 -6.28 -25.76
C GLU A 286 -13.73 -7.74 -25.27
N LEU A 287 -13.38 -7.97 -24.00
CA LEU A 287 -13.30 -9.32 -23.44
C LEU A 287 -14.67 -9.96 -23.16
N LEU A 288 -15.72 -9.16 -23.04
CA LEU A 288 -17.09 -9.63 -22.76
C LEU A 288 -17.95 -9.77 -24.02
N ALA A 289 -17.49 -9.22 -25.14
CA ALA A 289 -18.14 -9.34 -26.46
C ALA A 289 -17.98 -10.74 -27.04
#